data_AF-A0A969GPU6-F1
#
_entry.id   AF-A0A969GPU6-F1
#
_cell.length_a   1.000
_cell.length_b   1.000
_cell.length_c   1.000
_cell.angle_alpha   90.00
_cell.angle_beta   90.00
_cell.angle_gamma   90.00
#
_symmetry.space_group_name_H-M   'P 1'
#
loop_
_entity.id
_entity.type
_entity.pdbx_description
1 polymer ?
#
loop_
_entity_poly.entity_id
_entity_poly.type
_entity_poly.pdbx_seq_one_letter_code
_entity_poly.pdbx_strand_id
1 'polypeptide(L)'
;MLRLLRPVYWLVLLCALLTLSACAQAVVATPVPTTIIIAGATSMRPVLLELTEAFSSAHPNVVFSLRGGGSSIGLQRVESGAINLAATTEFAADPAEESGAATRAGTPLPVSPKLVAAPLGLDGIAVIVNAANPTPELSITQLRDIYSGRVLDWPDLDGPVLDKHSTGGVGDCVSLVLAPALAACGAYVPMISGRGLGHTGGTLDKLEAIPGVGTDLGEDRFRATVRDVGCAIVSASADIAPADKRLYAIRDVTSTVDSLDLITASILSKKLAGGLEALVLDVKIGSGAFMKDMAQAEALAEALVGTANAAGCKTTAVISDMNQPLALSLGNALEVAEVMRVLRGETGGPLLDLSVALGGVLRGGHDAVLNGCAAQGGGAGDFLSAVGFDPLPAERRRGQGGGSLQRGLPAVRRR
;
A
#
# COMPACT_ATOMS: atom_id res chain seq x y z
N MET A 1 -28.50 66.48 -72.15
CA MET A 1 -27.21 65.99 -71.59
C MET A 1 -27.36 64.90 -70.51
N LEU A 2 -28.42 64.83 -69.68
CA LEU A 2 -28.50 63.85 -68.58
C LEU A 2 -28.81 62.38 -68.96
N ARG A 3 -29.22 62.06 -70.20
CA ARG A 3 -29.53 60.66 -70.61
C ARG A 3 -28.30 59.83 -71.01
N LEU A 4 -27.17 60.46 -71.34
CA LEU A 4 -25.95 59.77 -71.78
C LEU A 4 -24.98 59.40 -70.65
N LEU A 5 -25.15 59.95 -69.44
CA LEU A 5 -24.27 59.72 -68.29
C LEU A 5 -24.72 58.57 -67.36
N ARG A 6 -25.98 58.14 -67.46
CA ARG A 6 -26.53 57.02 -66.67
C ARG A 6 -25.79 55.69 -66.86
N PRO A 7 -25.46 55.22 -68.09
CA PRO A 7 -24.78 53.93 -68.24
C PRO A 7 -23.35 53.95 -67.68
N VAL A 8 -22.66 55.09 -67.76
CA VAL A 8 -21.31 55.27 -67.20
C VAL A 8 -21.35 55.20 -65.67
N TYR A 9 -22.36 55.84 -65.05
CA TYR A 9 -22.53 55.80 -63.59
C TYR A 9 -22.79 54.38 -63.08
N TRP A 10 -23.65 53.61 -63.78
CA TRP A 10 -23.90 52.21 -63.44
C TRP A 10 -22.67 51.32 -63.66
N LEU A 11 -21.87 51.58 -64.69
CA LEU A 11 -20.64 50.84 -64.95
C LEU A 11 -19.59 51.10 -63.84
N VAL A 12 -19.45 52.35 -63.39
CA VAL A 12 -18.54 52.72 -62.30
C VAL A 12 -19.01 52.13 -60.98
N LEU A 13 -20.32 52.14 -60.70
CA LEU A 13 -20.88 51.52 -59.51
C LEU A 13 -20.71 50.00 -59.51
N LEU A 14 -20.88 49.35 -60.67
CA LEU A 14 -20.66 47.92 -60.83
C LEU A 14 -19.17 47.57 -60.65
N CYS A 15 -18.26 48.37 -61.22
CA CYS A 15 -16.82 48.20 -61.03
C CYS A 15 -16.43 48.38 -59.56
N ALA A 16 -16.98 49.40 -58.87
CA ALA A 16 -16.74 49.63 -57.45
C ALA A 16 -17.25 48.46 -56.58
N LEU A 17 -18.46 47.94 -56.86
CA LEU A 17 -19.03 46.76 -56.20
C LEU A 17 -18.19 45.49 -56.44
N LEU A 18 -17.70 45.29 -57.67
CA LEU A 18 -16.81 44.17 -58.01
C LEU A 18 -15.45 44.28 -57.31
N THR A 19 -14.88 45.49 -57.20
CA THR A 19 -13.63 45.71 -56.45
C THR A 19 -13.78 45.53 -54.94
N LEU A 20 -14.94 45.91 -54.37
CA LEU A 20 -15.26 45.69 -52.96
C LEU A 20 -15.51 44.20 -52.66
N SER A 21 -16.12 43.46 -53.59
CA SER A 21 -16.32 42.02 -53.47
C SER A 21 -15.00 41.24 -53.61
N ALA A 22 -14.05 41.73 -54.42
CA ALA A 22 -12.72 41.13 -54.58
C ALA A 22 -11.81 41.33 -53.36
N CYS A 23 -12.04 42.36 -52.54
CA CYS A 23 -11.28 42.57 -51.30
C CYS A 23 -11.79 41.71 -50.11
N ALA A 24 -13.00 41.15 -50.20
CA ALA A 24 -13.60 40.35 -49.13
C ALA A 24 -13.09 38.90 -49.06
N GLN A 25 -12.20 38.49 -49.98
CA GLN A 25 -11.65 37.13 -50.08
C GLN A 25 -10.14 37.03 -49.75
N ALA A 26 -9.61 37.96 -48.96
CA ALA A 26 -8.34 37.71 -48.29
C ALA A 26 -8.54 36.59 -47.27
N VAL A 27 -8.32 35.34 -47.69
CA VAL A 27 -8.24 34.19 -46.79
C VAL A 27 -7.05 34.44 -45.88
N VAL A 28 -7.33 34.92 -44.67
CA VAL A 28 -6.35 34.92 -43.58
C VAL A 28 -6.00 33.45 -43.36
N ALA A 29 -4.78 33.05 -43.73
CA ALA A 29 -4.31 31.70 -43.50
C ALA A 29 -4.44 31.39 -42.00
N THR A 30 -5.37 30.51 -41.64
CA THR A 30 -5.50 30.07 -40.25
C THR A 30 -4.22 29.31 -39.90
N PRO A 31 -3.50 29.70 -38.83
CA PRO A 31 -2.27 29.02 -38.43
C PRO A 31 -2.53 27.53 -38.24
N VAL A 32 -1.55 26.69 -38.62
CA VAL A 32 -1.64 25.24 -38.38
C VAL A 32 -1.80 25.01 -36.87
N PRO A 33 -2.80 24.22 -36.42
CA PRO A 33 -2.99 23.95 -35.02
C PRO A 33 -1.74 23.30 -34.44
N THR A 34 -1.18 23.87 -33.37
CA THR A 34 -0.08 23.27 -32.63
C THR A 34 -0.64 22.29 -31.63
N THR A 35 -0.25 21.02 -31.71
CA THR A 35 -0.67 19.99 -30.75
C THR A 35 0.38 19.83 -29.65
N ILE A 36 -0.06 19.95 -28.39
CA ILE A 36 0.76 19.69 -27.19
C ILE A 36 0.27 18.41 -26.53
N ILE A 37 1.14 17.42 -26.40
CA ILE A 37 0.86 16.15 -25.74
C ILE A 37 1.36 16.22 -24.30
N ILE A 38 0.44 16.01 -23.35
CA ILE A 38 0.72 15.91 -21.92
C ILE A 38 0.47 14.48 -21.47
N ALA A 39 1.42 13.87 -20.77
CA ALA A 39 1.21 12.56 -20.17
C ALA A 39 1.79 12.43 -18.75
N GLY A 40 1.23 11.55 -17.94
CA GLY A 40 1.81 11.21 -16.64
C GLY A 40 0.77 10.90 -15.57
N ALA A 41 0.91 11.54 -14.41
CA ALA A 41 0.09 11.39 -13.22
C ALA A 41 -1.41 11.51 -13.55
N THR A 42 -2.15 10.40 -13.39
CA THR A 42 -3.59 10.37 -13.64
C THR A 42 -4.36 11.27 -12.65
N SER A 43 -3.84 11.44 -11.43
CA SER A 43 -4.37 12.32 -10.39
C SER A 43 -4.43 13.79 -10.82
N MET A 44 -3.52 14.23 -11.70
CA MET A 44 -3.50 15.62 -12.19
C MET A 44 -4.51 15.89 -13.30
N ARG A 45 -5.18 14.87 -13.84
CA ARG A 45 -6.07 15.00 -15.00
C ARG A 45 -7.17 16.07 -14.82
N PRO A 46 -7.87 16.19 -13.67
CA PRO A 46 -8.90 17.21 -13.50
C PRO A 46 -8.34 18.63 -13.65
N VAL A 47 -7.23 18.92 -12.97
CA VAL A 47 -6.56 20.23 -13.03
C VAL A 47 -6.04 20.51 -14.44
N LEU A 48 -5.45 19.51 -15.10
CA LEU A 48 -4.96 19.66 -16.46
C LEU A 48 -6.08 19.92 -17.46
N LEU A 49 -7.27 19.34 -17.28
CA LEU A 49 -8.43 19.64 -18.13
C LEU A 49 -8.80 21.12 -18.04
N GLU A 50 -8.94 21.65 -16.83
CA GLU A 50 -9.28 23.07 -16.62
C GLU A 50 -8.20 24.01 -17.18
N LEU A 51 -6.92 23.72 -16.93
CA LEU A 51 -5.81 24.53 -17.42
C LEU A 51 -5.71 24.51 -18.94
N THR A 52 -5.84 23.34 -19.56
CA THR A 52 -5.76 23.20 -21.02
C THR A 52 -6.96 23.82 -21.71
N GLU A 53 -8.16 23.73 -21.13
CA GLU A 53 -9.37 24.39 -21.64
C GLU A 53 -9.25 25.92 -21.56
N ALA A 54 -8.80 26.46 -20.42
CA ALA A 54 -8.56 27.88 -20.26
C ALA A 54 -7.50 28.41 -21.25
N PHE A 55 -6.41 27.66 -21.45
CA PHE A 55 -5.36 28.03 -22.38
C PHE A 55 -5.82 27.97 -23.84
N SER A 56 -6.50 26.89 -24.26
CA SER A 56 -7.05 26.77 -25.61
C SER A 56 -8.12 27.83 -25.91
N SER A 57 -8.87 28.28 -24.90
CA SER A 57 -9.84 29.38 -25.05
C SER A 57 -9.15 30.71 -25.37
N ALA A 58 -8.01 31.00 -24.73
CA ALA A 58 -7.19 32.17 -25.01
C ALA A 58 -6.34 32.02 -26.29
N HIS A 59 -6.05 30.78 -26.69
CA HIS A 59 -5.18 30.43 -27.81
C HIS A 59 -5.82 29.35 -28.71
N PRO A 60 -6.76 29.73 -29.60
CA PRO A 60 -7.54 28.77 -30.39
C PRO A 60 -6.73 27.87 -31.34
N ASN A 61 -5.48 28.25 -31.64
CA ASN A 61 -4.57 27.48 -32.49
C ASN A 61 -3.76 26.44 -31.71
N VAL A 62 -3.99 26.28 -30.40
CA VAL A 62 -3.28 25.28 -29.56
C VAL A 62 -4.27 24.23 -29.09
N VAL A 63 -3.95 22.96 -29.37
CA VAL A 63 -4.77 21.80 -29.03
C VAL A 63 -3.99 20.89 -28.10
N PHE A 64 -4.62 20.42 -27.02
CA PHE A 64 -3.98 19.52 -26.06
C PHE A 64 -4.44 18.07 -26.21
N SER A 65 -3.52 17.12 -25.98
CA SER A 65 -3.81 15.69 -25.87
C SER A 65 -3.33 15.19 -24.51
N LEU A 66 -4.28 14.85 -23.62
CA LEU A 66 -3.99 14.35 -22.27
C LEU A 66 -3.96 12.82 -22.24
N ARG A 67 -2.86 12.23 -21.75
CA ARG A 67 -2.68 10.78 -21.62
C ARG A 67 -2.33 10.40 -20.18
N GLY A 68 -2.98 9.36 -19.65
CA GLY A 68 -2.59 8.80 -18.35
C GLY A 68 -1.32 7.93 -18.45
N GLY A 69 -0.88 7.39 -17.33
CA GLY A 69 0.24 6.44 -17.28
C GLY A 69 1.06 6.46 -15.99
N GLY A 70 0.86 7.43 -15.10
CA GLY A 70 1.64 7.59 -13.87
C GLY A 70 2.85 8.53 -14.04
N SER A 71 3.29 9.13 -12.94
CA SER A 71 4.33 10.18 -12.90
C SER A 71 5.64 9.74 -13.56
N SER A 72 6.16 8.56 -13.17
CA SER A 72 7.44 8.05 -13.68
C SER A 72 7.40 7.74 -15.19
N ILE A 73 6.28 7.20 -15.70
CA ILE A 73 6.08 6.99 -17.15
C ILE A 73 6.00 8.34 -17.90
N GLY A 74 5.36 9.34 -17.29
CA GLY A 74 5.32 10.70 -17.84
C GLY A 74 6.73 11.29 -17.98
N LEU A 75 7.52 11.22 -16.91
CA LEU A 75 8.91 11.69 -16.88
C LEU A 75 9.77 11.00 -17.96
N GLN A 76 9.75 9.67 -18.04
CA GLN A 76 10.50 8.93 -19.06
C GLN A 76 10.12 9.33 -20.49
N ARG A 77 8.82 9.59 -20.74
CA ARG A 77 8.32 9.97 -22.06
C ARG A 77 8.70 11.40 -22.45
N VAL A 78 8.72 12.34 -21.50
CA VAL A 78 9.16 13.71 -21.82
C VAL A 78 10.66 13.77 -22.02
N GLU A 79 11.45 12.98 -21.27
CA GLU A 79 12.91 12.90 -21.46
C GLU A 79 13.31 12.31 -22.81
N SER A 80 12.54 11.32 -23.29
CA SER A 80 12.74 10.72 -24.62
C SER A 80 12.18 11.58 -25.77
N GLY A 81 11.51 12.70 -25.47
CA GLY A 81 10.87 13.57 -26.46
C GLY A 81 9.60 12.98 -27.10
N ALA A 82 9.04 11.90 -26.54
CA ALA A 82 7.82 11.27 -27.03
C ALA A 82 6.54 12.08 -26.72
N ILE A 83 6.62 13.00 -25.76
CA ILE A 83 5.57 13.93 -25.37
C ILE A 83 6.19 15.32 -25.12
N ASN A 84 5.34 16.35 -25.02
CA ASN A 84 5.79 17.72 -24.80
C ASN A 84 5.91 18.07 -23.31
N LEU A 85 4.96 17.61 -22.50
CA LEU A 85 4.90 17.91 -21.07
C LEU A 85 4.63 16.64 -20.26
N ALA A 86 5.34 16.47 -19.15
CA ALA A 86 5.03 15.45 -18.15
C ALA A 86 4.20 16.05 -17.01
N ALA A 87 3.13 15.37 -16.63
CA ALA A 87 2.41 15.65 -15.40
C ALA A 87 2.96 14.73 -14.30
N THR A 88 3.46 15.31 -13.19
CA THR A 88 4.05 14.54 -12.10
C THR A 88 3.59 15.07 -10.75
N THR A 89 3.31 14.14 -9.83
CA THR A 89 3.12 14.41 -8.40
C THR A 89 4.36 14.03 -7.57
N GLU A 90 5.43 13.55 -8.22
CA GLU A 90 6.72 13.29 -7.59
C GLU A 90 7.50 14.61 -7.52
N PHE A 91 7.92 15.00 -6.32
CA PHE A 91 8.92 16.05 -6.17
C PHE A 91 10.27 15.51 -6.65
N ALA A 92 10.95 16.23 -7.54
CA ALA A 92 12.35 15.94 -7.79
C ALA A 92 13.12 16.22 -6.49
N ALA A 93 13.74 15.19 -5.92
CA ALA A 93 14.69 15.35 -4.82
C ALA A 93 15.78 16.34 -5.27
N ASP A 94 16.09 17.31 -4.44
CA ASP A 94 17.22 18.19 -4.69
C ASP A 94 18.51 17.34 -4.65
N PRO A 95 19.40 17.38 -5.66
CA PRO A 95 20.72 16.78 -5.52
C PRO A 95 21.51 17.32 -4.30
N ALA A 96 21.09 18.45 -3.71
CA ALA A 96 21.66 19.04 -2.49
C ALA A 96 20.90 18.69 -1.18
N GLU A 97 19.83 17.89 -1.21
CA GLU A 97 19.03 17.51 -0.03
C GLU A 97 19.66 16.43 0.87
N GLU A 98 20.97 16.20 0.78
CA GLU A 98 21.73 15.56 1.87
C GLU A 98 22.00 16.51 3.05
N SER A 99 21.79 17.82 2.90
CA SER A 99 21.96 18.78 4.00
C SER A 99 20.77 19.72 4.13
N GLY A 100 19.96 19.52 5.17
CA GLY A 100 18.67 20.17 5.37
C GLY A 100 18.68 21.70 5.21
N ALA A 101 17.92 22.17 4.23
CA ALA A 101 17.29 23.49 4.22
C ALA A 101 16.09 23.46 3.27
N ALA A 102 14.90 23.74 3.80
CA ALA A 102 13.67 23.83 3.01
C ALA A 102 13.83 24.85 1.86
N THR A 103 13.70 24.38 0.62
CA THR A 103 13.68 25.25 -0.56
C THR A 103 12.52 26.25 -0.46
N ARG A 104 12.80 27.53 -0.76
CA ARG A 104 11.77 28.56 -0.87
C ARG A 104 10.77 28.19 -1.97
N ALA A 105 9.49 28.25 -1.64
CA ALA A 105 8.39 28.08 -2.58
C ALA A 105 8.57 28.99 -3.81
N GLY A 106 8.59 28.42 -5.01
CA GLY A 106 8.62 29.15 -6.28
C GLY A 106 9.89 29.03 -7.12
N THR A 107 10.89 28.26 -6.69
CA THR A 107 12.09 27.99 -7.50
C THR A 107 11.90 26.72 -8.36
N PRO A 108 12.13 26.75 -9.68
CA PRO A 108 12.08 25.55 -10.51
C PRO A 108 13.12 24.51 -10.06
N LEU A 109 12.67 23.33 -9.63
CA LEU A 109 13.56 22.21 -9.30
C LEU A 109 13.99 21.51 -10.60
N PRO A 110 15.29 21.38 -10.89
CA PRO A 110 15.74 20.64 -12.07
C PRO A 110 15.53 19.14 -11.84
N VAL A 111 14.67 18.49 -12.63
CA VAL A 111 14.48 17.02 -12.61
C VAL A 111 15.61 16.31 -13.35
N SER A 112 16.17 16.96 -14.38
CA SER A 112 17.38 16.57 -15.12
C SER A 112 17.93 17.80 -15.85
N PRO A 113 19.19 17.84 -16.34
CA PRO A 113 19.73 19.01 -17.04
C PRO A 113 19.00 19.37 -18.35
N LYS A 114 18.07 18.52 -18.82
CA LYS A 114 17.26 18.74 -20.02
C LYS A 114 15.80 19.12 -19.72
N LEU A 115 15.36 19.01 -18.48
CA LEU A 115 13.98 19.24 -18.08
C LEU A 115 13.87 20.42 -17.11
N VAL A 116 12.77 21.14 -17.25
CA VAL A 116 12.39 22.23 -16.33
C VAL A 116 11.10 21.82 -15.63
N ALA A 117 11.09 21.81 -14.30
CA ALA A 117 9.86 21.63 -13.54
C ALA A 117 9.17 22.98 -13.32
N ALA A 118 7.87 23.03 -13.56
CA ALA A 118 7.02 24.16 -13.21
C ALA A 118 6.00 23.69 -12.14
N PRO A 119 6.12 24.14 -10.88
CA PRO A 119 5.16 23.76 -9.84
C PRO A 119 3.79 24.37 -10.15
N LEU A 120 2.77 23.51 -10.32
CA LEU A 120 1.39 23.93 -10.57
C LEU A 120 0.58 24.11 -9.27
N GLY A 121 0.98 23.44 -8.21
CA GLY A 121 0.31 23.46 -6.91
C GLY A 121 1.02 22.59 -5.88
N LEU A 122 0.58 22.68 -4.63
CA LEU A 122 1.00 21.77 -3.56
C LEU A 122 -0.17 20.85 -3.22
N ASP A 123 0.08 19.54 -3.20
CA ASP A 123 -0.88 18.57 -2.70
C ASP A 123 -0.91 18.63 -1.16
N GLY A 124 -2.10 18.74 -0.59
CA GLY A 124 -2.31 18.83 0.85
C GLY A 124 -3.40 17.87 1.32
N ILE A 125 -3.16 17.23 2.47
CA ILE A 125 -4.19 16.46 3.16
C ILE A 125 -4.96 17.41 4.08
N ALA A 126 -6.28 17.52 3.88
CA ALA A 126 -7.18 18.22 4.79
C ALA A 126 -7.88 17.21 5.68
N VAL A 127 -7.67 17.30 7.00
CA VAL A 127 -8.41 16.51 7.98
C VAL A 127 -9.65 17.28 8.39
N ILE A 128 -10.82 16.83 7.94
CA ILE A 128 -12.10 17.44 8.29
C ILE A 128 -12.63 16.75 9.55
N VAL A 129 -12.78 17.51 10.64
CA VAL A 129 -13.43 17.04 11.87
C VAL A 129 -14.88 17.51 11.93
N ASN A 130 -15.74 16.70 12.54
CA ASN A 130 -17.14 17.06 12.76
C ASN A 130 -17.20 18.33 13.64
N ALA A 131 -17.98 19.33 13.24
CA ALA A 131 -18.13 20.58 14.00
C ALA A 131 -18.62 20.38 15.44
N ALA A 132 -19.35 19.30 15.71
CA ALA A 132 -19.80 18.91 17.06
C ALA A 132 -18.71 18.23 17.91
N ASN A 133 -17.55 17.89 17.32
CA ASN A 133 -16.41 17.27 17.99
C ASN A 133 -15.10 17.99 17.61
N PRO A 134 -14.84 19.19 18.16
CA PRO A 134 -13.62 19.92 17.87
C PRO A 134 -12.40 19.18 18.42
N THR A 135 -11.29 19.20 17.68
CA THR A 135 -9.98 18.63 18.07
C THR A 135 -8.95 19.73 18.35
N PRO A 136 -9.18 20.61 19.34
CA PRO A 136 -8.34 21.79 19.58
C PRO A 136 -6.91 21.43 20.04
N GLU A 137 -6.66 20.18 20.42
CA GLU A 137 -5.36 19.70 20.89
C GLU A 137 -4.46 19.12 19.79
N LEU A 138 -4.93 19.05 18.53
CA LEU A 138 -4.17 18.54 17.39
C LEU A 138 -3.61 19.70 16.54
N SER A 139 -2.31 19.97 16.72
CA SER A 139 -1.59 20.95 15.88
C SER A 139 -1.25 20.41 14.49
N ILE A 140 -1.04 21.30 13.52
CA ILE A 140 -0.60 20.93 12.16
C ILE A 140 0.75 20.18 12.19
N THR A 141 1.65 20.51 13.12
CA THR A 141 2.90 19.77 13.29
C THR A 141 2.65 18.34 13.76
N GLN A 142 1.76 18.14 14.75
CA GLN A 142 1.38 16.79 15.18
C GLN A 142 0.67 16.02 14.06
N LEU A 143 -0.14 16.68 13.22
CA LEU A 143 -0.74 16.11 12.00
C LEU A 143 0.32 15.72 10.97
N ARG A 144 1.35 16.54 10.76
CA ARG A 144 2.47 16.20 9.87
C ARG A 144 3.22 14.98 10.39
N ASP A 145 3.58 14.98 11.68
CA ASP A 145 4.33 13.88 12.31
C ASP A 145 3.51 12.57 12.35
N ILE A 146 2.18 12.69 12.43
CA ILE A 146 1.17 11.63 12.22
C ILE A 146 1.39 10.95 10.86
N TYR A 147 1.53 11.71 9.78
CA TYR A 147 1.69 11.20 8.41
C TYR A 147 3.15 10.90 8.02
N SER A 148 4.13 11.56 8.62
CA SER A 148 5.56 11.43 8.32
C SER A 148 6.29 10.45 9.25
N GLY A 149 5.57 9.53 9.91
CA GLY A 149 6.13 8.63 10.93
C GLY A 149 7.43 7.95 10.53
N ARG A 150 8.22 7.50 11.50
CA ARG A 150 9.51 6.86 11.21
C ARG A 150 9.29 5.49 10.55
N VAL A 151 10.02 5.25 9.46
CA VAL A 151 10.17 3.94 8.83
C VAL A 151 11.49 3.35 9.30
N LEU A 152 11.45 2.13 9.83
CA LEU A 152 12.66 1.39 10.18
C LEU A 152 13.38 0.95 8.92
N ASP A 153 14.71 0.92 8.99
CA ASP A 153 15.59 0.39 7.95
C ASP A 153 16.56 -0.63 8.57
N TRP A 154 16.96 -1.62 7.79
CA TRP A 154 17.73 -2.79 8.21
C TRP A 154 18.92 -3.10 7.30
N PRO A 155 19.84 -2.15 7.05
CA PRO A 155 20.90 -2.30 6.06
C PRO A 155 21.95 -3.37 6.44
N ASP A 156 22.05 -3.72 7.72
CA ASP A 156 23.08 -4.60 8.26
C ASP A 156 22.61 -6.06 8.49
N LEU A 157 21.43 -6.43 8.00
CA LEU A 157 20.91 -7.80 8.15
C LEU A 157 21.30 -8.65 6.95
N ASP A 158 21.75 -9.89 7.20
CA ASP A 158 22.26 -10.84 6.19
C ASP A 158 21.18 -11.78 5.64
N GLY A 159 19.91 -11.48 5.92
CA GLY A 159 18.76 -12.28 5.54
C GLY A 159 17.53 -11.40 5.34
N PRO A 160 16.46 -11.95 4.73
CA PRO A 160 15.31 -11.15 4.33
C PRO A 160 14.51 -10.66 5.55
N VAL A 161 14.04 -9.42 5.49
CA VAL A 161 13.16 -8.84 6.52
C VAL A 161 11.70 -9.16 6.20
N LEU A 162 11.12 -10.06 7.00
CA LEU A 162 9.83 -10.71 6.73
C LEU A 162 8.84 -10.47 7.87
N ASP A 163 7.55 -10.34 7.57
CA ASP A 163 6.51 -10.28 8.60
C ASP A 163 5.19 -10.92 8.16
N LYS A 164 4.30 -11.14 9.15
CA LYS A 164 2.93 -11.58 8.98
C LYS A 164 1.97 -10.65 9.71
N HIS A 165 0.82 -10.40 9.11
CA HIS A 165 -0.31 -9.78 9.81
C HIS A 165 -1.56 -10.65 9.71
N SER A 166 -2.42 -10.62 10.74
CA SER A 166 -3.78 -11.14 10.63
C SER A 166 -4.80 -10.05 10.90
N THR A 167 -5.92 -10.11 10.20
CA THR A 167 -7.09 -9.27 10.44
C THR A 167 -7.78 -9.57 11.79
N GLY A 168 -7.33 -10.59 12.53
CA GLY A 168 -7.83 -10.93 13.87
C GLY A 168 -8.81 -12.09 13.86
N GLY A 169 -8.71 -12.95 14.89
CA GLY A 169 -9.53 -14.14 15.05
C GLY A 169 -9.44 -14.74 16.45
N VAL A 170 -10.26 -15.76 16.70
CA VAL A 170 -10.38 -16.43 18.00
C VAL A 170 -9.35 -17.56 18.08
N GLY A 171 -8.50 -17.54 19.12
CA GLY A 171 -7.41 -18.52 19.26
C GLY A 171 -6.28 -18.36 18.25
N ASP A 172 -6.19 -17.21 17.56
CA ASP A 172 -5.15 -16.98 16.55
C ASP A 172 -3.81 -16.64 17.22
N CYS A 173 -2.98 -17.66 17.42
CA CYS A 173 -1.63 -17.55 17.96
C CYS A 173 -0.55 -17.89 16.92
N VAL A 174 -0.89 -17.82 15.62
CA VAL A 174 0.05 -18.11 14.51
C VAL A 174 1.32 -17.29 14.60
N SER A 175 1.24 -16.01 14.96
CA SER A 175 2.40 -15.13 15.05
C SER A 175 3.48 -15.67 16.01
N LEU A 176 3.07 -16.32 17.10
CA LEU A 176 3.97 -16.89 18.11
C LEU A 176 4.64 -18.19 17.64
N VAL A 177 4.05 -18.89 16.66
CA VAL A 177 4.67 -20.05 16.00
C VAL A 177 5.56 -19.59 14.84
N LEU A 178 5.03 -18.68 14.01
CA LEU A 178 5.61 -18.33 12.72
C LEU A 178 6.86 -17.44 12.85
N ALA A 179 6.89 -16.48 13.77
CA ALA A 179 8.06 -15.62 13.97
C ALA A 179 9.35 -16.42 14.30
N PRO A 180 9.38 -17.29 15.33
CA PRO A 180 10.57 -18.09 15.60
C PRO A 180 10.86 -19.13 14.50
N ALA A 181 9.83 -19.64 13.83
CA ALA A 181 9.98 -20.57 12.71
C ALA A 181 10.68 -19.91 11.49
N LEU A 182 10.33 -18.67 11.17
CA LEU A 182 10.99 -17.88 10.12
C LEU A 182 12.43 -17.50 10.53
N ALA A 183 12.65 -17.13 11.79
CA ALA A 183 13.99 -16.85 12.32
C ALA A 183 14.91 -18.08 12.21
N ALA A 184 14.40 -19.27 12.56
CA ALA A 184 15.13 -20.52 12.39
C ALA A 184 15.44 -20.85 10.90
N CYS A 185 14.67 -20.29 9.97
CA CYS A 185 14.92 -20.39 8.52
C CYS A 185 15.85 -19.29 7.97
N GLY A 186 16.46 -18.45 8.82
CA GLY A 186 17.39 -17.39 8.41
C GLY A 186 16.74 -16.08 7.97
N ALA A 187 15.46 -15.86 8.29
CA ALA A 187 14.80 -14.57 8.07
C ALA A 187 14.80 -13.72 9.34
N TYR A 188 14.65 -12.40 9.15
CA TYR A 188 14.52 -11.46 10.25
C TYR A 188 13.07 -10.98 10.39
N VAL A 189 12.51 -11.07 11.60
CA VAL A 189 11.09 -10.79 11.86
C VAL A 189 10.92 -9.67 12.90
N PRO A 190 10.93 -8.39 12.48
CA PRO A 190 10.70 -7.23 13.34
C PRO A 190 9.20 -6.96 13.52
N MET A 191 8.47 -7.91 14.11
CA MET A 191 7.01 -7.87 14.14
C MET A 191 6.46 -6.83 15.11
N ILE A 192 5.82 -5.80 14.57
CA ILE A 192 5.03 -4.83 15.35
C ILE A 192 3.59 -5.34 15.46
N SER A 193 3.13 -5.51 16.69
CA SER A 193 1.85 -6.15 17.00
C SER A 193 0.97 -5.29 17.89
N GLY A 194 -0.32 -5.60 17.89
CA GLY A 194 -1.34 -4.96 18.73
C GLY A 194 -1.80 -5.85 19.88
N ARG A 195 -2.54 -5.23 20.80
CA ARG A 195 -3.33 -5.92 21.84
C ARG A 195 -4.68 -6.35 21.28
N GLY A 196 -5.44 -7.10 22.08
CA GLY A 196 -6.76 -7.62 21.70
C GLY A 196 -7.75 -6.52 21.33
N LEU A 197 -8.66 -6.86 20.42
CA LEU A 197 -9.72 -5.98 19.93
C LEU A 197 -11.05 -6.74 19.94
N GLY A 198 -12.07 -6.15 20.56
CA GLY A 198 -13.38 -6.79 20.68
C GLY A 198 -13.27 -8.17 21.33
N HIS A 199 -13.80 -9.20 20.65
CA HIS A 199 -13.73 -10.59 21.10
C HIS A 199 -12.44 -11.33 20.67
N THR A 200 -11.54 -10.67 19.95
CA THR A 200 -10.30 -11.28 19.46
C THR A 200 -9.14 -11.03 20.44
N GLY A 201 -8.36 -12.07 20.73
CA GLY A 201 -7.19 -11.96 21.62
C GLY A 201 -5.97 -11.38 20.91
N GLY A 202 -5.20 -10.52 21.59
CA GLY A 202 -4.00 -9.89 21.04
C GLY A 202 -2.75 -10.75 21.15
N THR A 203 -1.82 -10.62 20.19
CA THR A 203 -0.55 -11.34 20.24
C THR A 203 0.30 -10.87 21.43
N LEU A 204 0.28 -9.57 21.74
CA LEU A 204 1.03 -9.01 22.87
C LEU A 204 0.50 -9.52 24.21
N ASP A 205 -0.82 -9.60 24.39
CA ASP A 205 -1.43 -10.06 25.64
C ASP A 205 -1.11 -11.53 25.93
N LYS A 206 -0.98 -12.35 24.87
CA LYS A 206 -0.51 -13.73 24.95
C LYS A 206 0.96 -13.78 25.36
N LEU A 207 1.81 -12.97 24.72
CA LEU A 207 3.25 -12.96 24.99
C LEU A 207 3.57 -12.52 26.43
N GLU A 208 2.83 -11.54 26.96
CA GLU A 208 2.97 -11.06 28.35
C GLU A 208 2.44 -12.05 29.40
N ALA A 209 1.77 -13.13 29.00
CA ALA A 209 1.46 -14.22 29.91
C ALA A 209 2.70 -15.04 30.31
N ILE A 210 3.82 -14.88 29.59
CA ILE A 210 5.11 -15.49 29.95
C ILE A 210 5.76 -14.63 31.05
N PRO A 211 6.04 -15.19 32.24
CA PRO A 211 6.61 -14.43 33.34
C PRO A 211 7.92 -13.73 32.96
N GLY A 212 7.98 -12.42 33.17
CA GLY A 212 9.16 -11.60 32.92
C GLY A 212 9.32 -11.07 31.49
N VAL A 213 8.40 -11.40 30.57
CA VAL A 213 8.41 -10.86 29.20
C VAL A 213 7.69 -9.52 29.14
N GLY A 214 8.40 -8.48 28.66
CA GLY A 214 7.84 -7.17 28.36
C GLY A 214 7.78 -6.95 26.85
N THR A 215 6.69 -6.35 26.37
CA THR A 215 6.48 -6.08 24.94
C THR A 215 6.87 -4.68 24.49
N ASP A 216 7.13 -3.79 25.46
CA ASP A 216 7.60 -2.43 25.23
C ASP A 216 9.13 -2.40 25.25
N LEU A 217 9.74 -2.36 24.07
CA LEU A 217 11.18 -2.30 23.90
C LEU A 217 11.56 -0.97 23.24
N GLY A 218 12.57 -0.30 23.81
CA GLY A 218 13.23 0.81 23.13
C GLY A 218 13.87 0.35 21.83
N GLU A 219 13.97 1.25 20.84
CA GLU A 219 14.42 0.94 19.48
C GLU A 219 15.76 0.19 19.44
N ASP A 220 16.75 0.61 20.23
CA ASP A 220 18.07 -0.04 20.31
C ASP A 220 17.96 -1.52 20.73
N ARG A 221 17.15 -1.78 21.76
CA ARG A 221 16.91 -3.14 22.28
C ARG A 221 16.12 -3.98 21.28
N PHE A 222 15.16 -3.38 20.60
CA PHE A 222 14.39 -4.04 19.55
C PHE A 222 15.30 -4.45 18.39
N ARG A 223 16.12 -3.53 17.88
CA ARG A 223 17.09 -3.80 16.80
C ARG A 223 18.11 -4.87 17.18
N ALA A 224 18.67 -4.79 18.39
CA ALA A 224 19.59 -5.81 18.91
C ALA A 224 18.90 -7.18 18.99
N THR A 225 17.67 -7.25 19.51
CA THR A 225 16.93 -8.53 19.61
C THR A 225 16.67 -9.14 18.24
N VAL A 226 16.24 -8.34 17.27
CA VAL A 226 16.03 -8.82 15.89
C VAL A 226 17.34 -9.34 15.30
N ARG A 227 18.44 -8.61 15.48
CA ARG A 227 19.76 -9.02 14.97
C ARG A 227 20.29 -10.30 15.63
N ASP A 228 20.19 -10.41 16.94
CA ASP A 228 20.80 -11.49 17.71
C ASP A 228 19.97 -12.78 17.71
N VAL A 229 18.63 -12.65 17.69
CA VAL A 229 17.68 -13.78 17.80
C VAL A 229 17.01 -14.10 16.47
N GLY A 230 16.98 -13.15 15.52
CA GLY A 230 16.26 -13.27 14.26
C GLY A 230 14.80 -12.82 14.32
N CYS A 231 14.20 -12.67 15.50
CA CYS A 231 12.83 -12.15 15.62
C CYS A 231 12.56 -11.40 16.92
N ALA A 232 11.64 -10.44 16.86
CA ALA A 232 11.06 -9.81 18.03
C ALA A 232 9.59 -9.44 17.76
N ILE A 233 8.74 -9.59 18.77
CA ILE A 233 7.33 -9.18 18.72
C ILE A 233 7.13 -8.07 19.76
N VAL A 234 6.88 -6.86 19.29
CA VAL A 234 6.84 -5.66 20.15
C VAL A 234 5.57 -4.86 19.95
N SER A 235 5.26 -4.01 20.93
CA SER A 235 4.27 -2.95 20.77
C SER A 235 4.75 -1.88 19.80
N ALA A 236 3.81 -1.18 19.16
CA ALA A 236 4.14 0.00 18.38
C ALA A 236 4.66 1.11 19.33
N SER A 237 5.87 1.60 19.06
CA SER A 237 6.41 2.77 19.75
C SER A 237 5.60 4.02 19.41
N ALA A 238 5.78 5.11 20.17
CA ALA A 238 5.09 6.36 19.90
C ALA A 238 5.40 6.95 18.50
N ASP A 239 6.52 6.54 17.91
CA ASP A 239 7.04 7.08 16.66
C ASP A 239 6.63 6.27 15.43
N ILE A 240 6.07 5.06 15.63
CA ILE A 240 5.64 4.18 14.55
C ILE A 240 4.14 4.31 14.32
N ALA A 241 3.77 4.78 13.13
CA ALA A 241 2.39 5.07 12.72
C ALA A 241 1.56 5.84 13.77
N PRO A 242 2.04 7.00 14.28
CA PRO A 242 1.33 7.77 15.32
C PRO A 242 -0.08 8.24 14.90
N ALA A 243 -0.31 8.42 13.59
CA ALA A 243 -1.63 8.65 13.02
C ALA A 243 -2.61 7.53 13.34
N ASP A 244 -2.18 6.31 12.99
CA ASP A 244 -3.02 5.14 13.08
C ASP A 244 -3.45 4.91 14.51
N LYS A 245 -2.52 5.01 15.47
CA LYS A 245 -2.86 4.87 16.90
C LYS A 245 -3.98 5.80 17.35
N ARG A 246 -3.96 7.07 16.94
CA ARG A 246 -5.00 8.05 17.28
C ARG A 246 -6.31 7.79 16.53
N LEU A 247 -6.23 7.57 15.22
CA LEU A 247 -7.41 7.31 14.37
C LEU A 247 -8.11 6.02 14.79
N TYR A 248 -7.35 4.99 15.14
CA TYR A 248 -7.85 3.71 15.59
C TYR A 248 -8.62 3.83 16.91
N ALA A 249 -8.09 4.58 17.89
CA ALA A 249 -8.78 4.84 19.15
C ALA A 249 -10.12 5.57 18.95
N ILE A 250 -10.19 6.51 18.00
CA ILE A 250 -11.44 7.19 17.63
C ILE A 250 -12.41 6.19 16.99
N ARG A 251 -11.95 5.42 16.01
CA ARG A 251 -12.79 4.48 15.25
C ARG A 251 -13.49 3.46 16.14
N ASP A 252 -12.79 2.97 17.16
CA ASP A 252 -13.29 2.00 18.14
C ASP A 252 -14.53 2.52 18.90
N VAL A 253 -14.54 3.81 19.24
CA VAL A 253 -15.65 4.44 19.98
C VAL A 253 -16.69 5.15 19.10
N THR A 254 -16.47 5.20 17.78
CA THR A 254 -17.39 5.84 16.82
C THR A 254 -18.05 4.88 15.84
N SER A 255 -17.87 3.56 16.02
CA SER A 255 -18.42 2.53 15.11
C SER A 255 -17.97 2.70 13.65
N THR A 256 -16.75 3.19 13.43
CA THR A 256 -16.14 3.38 12.09
C THR A 256 -14.94 2.46 11.86
N VAL A 257 -14.89 1.35 12.60
CA VAL A 257 -13.89 0.30 12.41
C VAL A 257 -14.08 -0.39 11.06
N ASP A 258 -15.34 -0.68 10.67
CA ASP A 258 -15.70 -1.51 9.51
C ASP A 258 -15.62 -0.79 8.14
N SER A 259 -14.61 0.05 7.96
CA SER A 259 -14.28 0.68 6.68
C SER A 259 -13.07 -0.01 6.05
N LEU A 260 -13.24 -0.55 4.85
CA LEU A 260 -12.20 -1.25 4.09
C LEU A 260 -10.91 -0.41 3.98
N ASP A 261 -11.05 0.86 3.61
CA ASP A 261 -9.93 1.78 3.39
C ASP A 261 -9.21 2.08 4.70
N LEU A 262 -9.96 2.31 5.79
CA LEU A 262 -9.38 2.60 7.09
C LEU A 262 -8.76 1.36 7.74
N ILE A 263 -9.28 0.16 7.47
CA ILE A 263 -8.64 -1.10 7.87
C ILE A 263 -7.33 -1.26 7.11
N THR A 264 -7.36 -1.06 5.79
CA THR A 264 -6.18 -1.18 4.91
C THR A 264 -5.06 -0.22 5.33
N ALA A 265 -5.38 1.08 5.46
CA ALA A 265 -4.44 2.09 5.90
C ALA A 265 -3.90 1.81 7.31
N SER A 266 -4.77 1.37 8.23
CA SER A 266 -4.36 1.04 9.59
C SER A 266 -3.35 -0.10 9.63
N ILE A 267 -3.66 -1.22 8.96
CA ILE A 267 -2.78 -2.39 8.95
C ILE A 267 -1.44 -2.03 8.30
N LEU A 268 -1.47 -1.46 7.10
CA LEU A 268 -0.25 -1.25 6.31
C LEU A 268 0.65 -0.15 6.87
N SER A 269 0.11 0.92 7.45
CA SER A 269 0.95 1.98 8.04
C SER A 269 1.91 1.44 9.10
N LYS A 270 1.47 0.49 9.93
CA LYS A 270 2.32 -0.18 10.93
C LYS A 270 3.32 -1.14 10.29
N LYS A 271 2.89 -1.91 9.29
CA LYS A 271 3.72 -2.94 8.66
C LYS A 271 4.80 -2.35 7.76
N LEU A 272 4.45 -1.39 6.92
CA LEU A 272 5.41 -0.70 6.06
C LEU A 272 6.42 0.13 6.87
N ALA A 273 6.00 0.71 8.00
CA ALA A 273 6.93 1.35 8.93
C ALA A 273 7.94 0.39 9.57
N GLY A 274 7.69 -0.93 9.51
CA GLY A 274 8.63 -1.96 9.98
C GLY A 274 9.84 -2.19 9.07
N GLY A 275 9.89 -1.58 7.88
CA GLY A 275 11.01 -1.76 6.95
C GLY A 275 11.04 -3.14 6.29
N LEU A 276 9.87 -3.66 5.91
CA LEU A 276 9.72 -5.04 5.46
C LEU A 276 9.99 -5.21 3.97
N GLU A 277 10.73 -6.25 3.60
CA GLU A 277 10.91 -6.65 2.21
C GLU A 277 9.71 -7.45 1.68
N ALA A 278 9.13 -8.30 2.53
CA ALA A 278 7.92 -9.05 2.20
C ALA A 278 6.98 -9.25 3.40
N LEU A 279 5.69 -9.32 3.09
CA LEU A 279 4.60 -9.42 4.05
C LEU A 279 3.59 -10.49 3.60
N VAL A 280 3.16 -11.35 4.52
CA VAL A 280 2.00 -12.22 4.30
C VAL A 280 0.82 -11.78 5.16
N LEU A 281 -0.34 -11.67 4.53
CA LEU A 281 -1.57 -11.25 5.17
C LEU A 281 -2.46 -12.48 5.38
N ASP A 282 -2.96 -12.65 6.59
CA ASP A 282 -3.87 -13.72 6.98
C ASP A 282 -5.26 -13.13 7.22
N VAL A 283 -6.05 -13.11 6.15
CA VAL A 283 -7.39 -12.50 6.11
C VAL A 283 -8.39 -13.55 6.58
N LYS A 284 -8.96 -13.34 7.77
CA LYS A 284 -9.91 -14.27 8.37
C LYS A 284 -11.29 -14.13 7.74
N ILE A 285 -11.96 -15.24 7.48
CA ILE A 285 -13.36 -15.32 7.04
C ILE A 285 -14.19 -16.18 8.00
N GLY A 286 -15.41 -15.74 8.32
CA GLY A 286 -16.41 -16.55 9.01
C GLY A 286 -16.97 -15.91 10.27
N SER A 287 -17.68 -16.70 11.08
CA SER A 287 -18.43 -16.21 12.24
C SER A 287 -17.55 -15.47 13.27
N GLY A 288 -16.33 -15.95 13.51
CA GLY A 288 -15.36 -15.37 14.43
C GLY A 288 -14.44 -14.29 13.84
N ALA A 289 -14.53 -14.02 12.54
CA ALA A 289 -13.74 -13.00 11.85
C ALA A 289 -14.48 -11.66 11.74
N PHE A 290 -13.76 -10.61 11.34
CA PHE A 290 -14.38 -9.35 10.88
C PHE A 290 -15.15 -9.56 9.56
N MET A 291 -14.53 -10.22 8.58
CA MET A 291 -15.15 -10.48 7.28
C MET A 291 -16.03 -11.72 7.36
N LYS A 292 -17.32 -11.58 7.01
CA LYS A 292 -18.31 -12.66 7.18
C LYS A 292 -18.43 -13.55 5.96
N ASP A 293 -18.18 -13.00 4.78
CA ASP A 293 -18.27 -13.72 3.52
C ASP A 293 -17.00 -13.58 2.66
N MET A 294 -16.94 -14.38 1.60
CA MET A 294 -15.76 -14.48 0.74
C MET A 294 -15.55 -13.21 -0.08
N ALA A 295 -16.62 -12.53 -0.50
CA ALA A 295 -16.50 -11.32 -1.29
C ALA A 295 -15.86 -10.19 -0.46
N GLN A 296 -16.26 -10.04 0.80
CA GLN A 296 -15.64 -9.10 1.72
C GLN A 296 -14.17 -9.43 2.00
N ALA A 297 -13.86 -10.70 2.23
CA ALA A 297 -12.49 -11.16 2.47
C ALA A 297 -11.59 -10.96 1.24
N GLU A 298 -12.07 -11.28 0.04
CA GLU A 298 -11.36 -11.04 -1.23
C GLU A 298 -11.13 -9.53 -1.44
N ALA A 299 -12.15 -8.68 -1.24
CA ALA A 299 -12.01 -7.23 -1.37
C ALA A 299 -10.95 -6.65 -0.42
N LEU A 300 -10.92 -7.11 0.84
CA LEU A 300 -9.90 -6.67 1.81
C LEU A 300 -8.51 -7.17 1.44
N ALA A 301 -8.40 -8.43 1.01
CA ALA A 301 -7.14 -8.99 0.55
C ALA A 301 -6.58 -8.22 -0.65
N GLU A 302 -7.41 -7.92 -1.66
CA GLU A 302 -7.03 -7.16 -2.84
C GLU A 302 -6.57 -5.73 -2.49
N ALA A 303 -7.32 -5.04 -1.62
CA ALA A 303 -6.96 -3.69 -1.17
C ALA A 303 -5.61 -3.67 -0.44
N LEU A 304 -5.40 -4.60 0.50
CA LEU A 304 -4.15 -4.70 1.26
C LEU A 304 -2.96 -5.07 0.36
N VAL A 305 -3.11 -6.10 -0.47
CA VAL A 305 -2.05 -6.59 -1.36
C VAL A 305 -1.69 -5.54 -2.41
N GLY A 306 -2.69 -4.93 -3.05
CA GLY A 306 -2.48 -3.89 -4.06
C GLY A 306 -1.75 -2.68 -3.48
N THR A 307 -2.19 -2.20 -2.32
CA THR A 307 -1.59 -1.03 -1.66
C THR A 307 -0.17 -1.30 -1.19
N ALA A 308 0.09 -2.46 -0.57
CA ALA A 308 1.42 -2.80 -0.07
C ALA A 308 2.45 -3.01 -1.19
N ASN A 309 2.06 -3.69 -2.28
CA ASN A 309 2.94 -3.87 -3.44
C ASN A 309 3.21 -2.53 -4.16
N ALA A 310 2.21 -1.65 -4.27
CA ALA A 310 2.41 -0.30 -4.81
C ALA A 310 3.36 0.54 -3.96
N ALA A 311 3.43 0.28 -2.65
CA ALA A 311 4.37 0.88 -1.72
C ALA A 311 5.75 0.18 -1.69
N GLY A 312 5.99 -0.81 -2.56
CA GLY A 312 7.29 -1.49 -2.69
C GLY A 312 7.51 -2.69 -1.76
N CYS A 313 6.52 -3.09 -0.95
CA CYS A 313 6.62 -4.26 -0.08
C CYS A 313 5.95 -5.48 -0.73
N LYS A 314 6.72 -6.55 -1.01
CA LYS A 314 6.21 -7.76 -1.67
C LYS A 314 5.17 -8.44 -0.79
N THR A 315 3.91 -8.38 -1.19
CA THR A 315 2.80 -8.79 -0.33
C THR A 315 1.92 -9.83 -0.98
N THR A 316 1.53 -10.85 -0.21
CA THR A 316 0.54 -11.86 -0.61
C THR A 316 -0.46 -12.08 0.52
N ALA A 317 -1.70 -12.42 0.19
CA ALA A 317 -2.73 -12.73 1.18
C ALA A 317 -3.14 -14.20 1.12
N VAL A 318 -3.46 -14.77 2.29
CA VAL A 318 -4.11 -16.05 2.47
C VAL A 318 -5.42 -15.79 3.19
N ILE A 319 -6.53 -16.23 2.58
CA ILE A 319 -7.84 -16.21 3.23
C ILE A 319 -8.00 -17.49 4.04
N SER A 320 -8.24 -17.38 5.34
CA SER A 320 -8.31 -18.54 6.26
C SER A 320 -9.59 -18.59 7.10
N ASP A 321 -10.05 -19.81 7.37
CA ASP A 321 -11.29 -20.06 8.12
C ASP A 321 -11.18 -19.58 9.58
N MET A 322 -12.27 -18.97 10.05
CA MET A 322 -12.48 -18.55 11.43
C MET A 322 -13.94 -18.82 11.86
N ASN A 323 -14.55 -19.89 11.33
CA ASN A 323 -15.85 -20.37 11.79
C ASN A 323 -15.74 -21.18 13.09
N GLN A 324 -14.52 -21.51 13.50
CA GLN A 324 -14.16 -22.14 14.75
C GLN A 324 -12.83 -21.56 15.25
N PRO A 325 -12.55 -21.63 16.57
CA PRO A 325 -11.25 -21.30 17.12
C PRO A 325 -10.09 -22.02 16.42
N LEU A 326 -8.98 -21.32 16.21
CA LEU A 326 -7.79 -21.92 15.58
C LEU A 326 -6.99 -22.79 16.56
N ALA A 327 -6.80 -22.31 17.79
CA ALA A 327 -6.19 -23.06 18.88
C ALA A 327 -7.23 -23.93 19.61
N LEU A 328 -6.77 -25.06 20.17
CA LEU A 328 -7.61 -25.98 20.95
C LEU A 328 -8.04 -25.39 22.30
N SER A 329 -7.23 -24.49 22.84
CA SER A 329 -7.45 -23.81 24.11
C SER A 329 -7.46 -22.29 23.86
N LEU A 330 -8.34 -21.57 24.56
CA LEU A 330 -8.52 -20.11 24.39
C LEU A 330 -8.12 -19.34 25.63
N GLY A 331 -7.41 -18.24 25.43
CA GLY A 331 -6.89 -17.38 26.49
C GLY A 331 -5.39 -17.14 26.34
N ASN A 332 -4.82 -16.26 27.16
CA ASN A 332 -3.44 -15.81 26.95
C ASN A 332 -2.41 -16.92 27.20
N ALA A 333 -2.27 -17.37 28.46
CA ALA A 333 -1.31 -18.42 28.83
C ALA A 333 -1.66 -19.79 28.19
N LEU A 334 -2.96 -20.05 27.99
CA LEU A 334 -3.43 -21.30 27.38
C LEU A 334 -3.02 -21.39 25.92
N GLU A 335 -3.17 -20.31 25.15
CA GLU A 335 -2.70 -20.28 23.76
C GLU A 335 -1.18 -20.35 23.66
N VAL A 336 -0.43 -19.73 24.59
CA VAL A 336 1.04 -19.91 24.67
C VAL A 336 1.39 -21.39 24.91
N ALA A 337 0.66 -22.09 25.78
CA ALA A 337 0.90 -23.52 25.99
C ALA A 337 0.67 -24.34 24.71
N GLU A 338 -0.36 -24.03 23.91
CA GLU A 338 -0.59 -24.67 22.61
C GLU A 338 0.53 -24.36 21.60
N VAL A 339 0.99 -23.11 21.52
CA VAL A 339 2.16 -22.71 20.70
C VAL A 339 3.38 -23.55 21.05
N MET A 340 3.65 -23.73 22.35
CA MET A 340 4.80 -24.51 22.80
C MET A 340 4.69 -26.00 22.46
N ARG A 341 3.48 -26.59 22.46
CA ARG A 341 3.26 -27.97 21.99
C ARG A 341 3.52 -28.09 20.49
N VAL A 342 3.05 -27.11 19.71
CA VAL A 342 3.33 -27.05 18.27
C VAL A 342 4.84 -26.94 18.06
N LEU A 343 5.53 -25.97 18.64
CA LEU A 343 6.98 -25.77 18.45
C LEU A 343 7.85 -26.96 18.90
N ARG A 344 7.38 -27.79 19.83
CA ARG A 344 8.05 -29.05 20.23
C ARG A 344 7.71 -30.26 19.34
N GLY A 345 6.87 -30.09 18.32
CA GLY A 345 6.39 -31.18 17.47
C GLY A 345 5.45 -32.16 18.17
N GLU A 346 4.87 -31.78 19.31
CA GLU A 346 3.98 -32.64 20.10
C GLU A 346 2.57 -32.71 19.51
N THR A 347 2.15 -31.65 18.82
CA THR A 347 0.82 -31.51 18.22
C THR A 347 0.91 -30.97 16.80
N GLY A 348 0.06 -31.50 15.92
CA GLY A 348 -0.22 -30.92 14.61
C GLY A 348 -1.57 -30.21 14.58
N GLY A 349 -2.15 -30.10 13.39
CA GLY A 349 -3.50 -29.57 13.21
C GLY A 349 -3.53 -28.12 12.73
N PRO A 350 -4.70 -27.44 12.81
CA PRO A 350 -4.94 -26.19 12.09
C PRO A 350 -3.93 -25.08 12.35
N LEU A 351 -3.46 -24.93 13.59
CA LEU A 351 -2.46 -23.93 13.97
C LEU A 351 -1.11 -24.17 13.26
N LEU A 352 -0.62 -25.41 13.24
CA LEU A 352 0.61 -25.77 12.53
C LEU A 352 0.42 -25.65 11.02
N ASP A 353 -0.67 -26.22 10.50
CA ASP A 353 -0.95 -26.24 9.05
C ASP A 353 -1.03 -24.82 8.47
N LEU A 354 -1.70 -23.89 9.18
CA LEU A 354 -1.77 -22.50 8.76
C LEU A 354 -0.42 -21.77 8.89
N SER A 355 0.33 -22.03 9.96
CA SER A 355 1.67 -21.43 10.14
C SER A 355 2.60 -21.84 9.01
N VAL A 356 2.60 -23.13 8.64
CA VAL A 356 3.39 -23.66 7.52
C VAL A 356 2.94 -23.08 6.18
N ALA A 357 1.62 -22.98 5.95
CA ALA A 357 1.09 -22.40 4.72
C ALA A 357 1.53 -20.94 4.54
N LEU A 358 1.44 -20.13 5.60
CA LEU A 358 1.85 -18.73 5.60
C LEU A 358 3.36 -18.58 5.42
N GLY A 359 4.17 -19.36 6.15
CA GLY A 359 5.63 -19.36 6.01
C GLY A 359 6.09 -19.76 4.60
N GLY A 360 5.47 -20.79 4.02
CA GLY A 360 5.76 -21.22 2.65
C GLY A 360 5.33 -20.23 1.57
N VAL A 361 4.26 -19.45 1.79
CA VAL A 361 3.89 -18.34 0.89
C VAL A 361 4.92 -17.22 0.97
N LEU A 362 5.30 -16.83 2.19
CA LEU A 362 6.24 -15.75 2.45
C LEU A 362 7.62 -16.04 1.84
N ARG A 363 8.11 -17.29 1.97
CA ARG A 363 9.38 -17.73 1.36
C ARG A 363 9.27 -17.93 -0.15
N GLY A 364 8.21 -18.58 -0.63
CA GLY A 364 8.01 -18.84 -2.07
C GLY A 364 7.86 -17.57 -2.91
N GLY A 365 7.31 -16.49 -2.33
CA GLY A 365 7.28 -15.16 -2.97
C GLY A 365 8.64 -14.46 -3.01
N HIS A 366 9.58 -14.86 -2.15
CA HIS A 366 10.94 -14.32 -2.09
C HIS A 366 11.92 -15.08 -3.01
N ASP A 367 11.86 -16.42 -3.04
CA ASP A 367 12.77 -17.26 -3.84
C ASP A 367 12.61 -17.08 -5.36
N ALA A 368 11.43 -16.63 -5.83
CA ALA A 368 11.19 -16.31 -7.25
C ALA A 368 12.00 -15.10 -7.77
N VAL A 369 12.63 -14.32 -6.88
CA VAL A 369 13.39 -13.10 -7.25
C VAL A 369 14.90 -13.37 -7.32
N LEU A 370 15.41 -14.44 -6.71
CA LEU A 370 16.85 -14.76 -6.72
C LEU A 370 17.27 -15.62 -7.92
N ASN A 371 16.36 -16.35 -8.55
CA ASN A 371 16.65 -17.20 -9.70
C ASN A 371 15.59 -17.01 -10.78
N GLY A 372 15.85 -16.19 -11.81
CA GLY A 372 14.96 -15.96 -12.96
C GLY A 372 14.62 -17.21 -13.80
N CYS A 373 14.04 -18.23 -13.18
CA CYS A 373 13.62 -19.50 -13.72
C CYS A 373 12.31 -19.90 -13.03
N ALA A 374 11.40 -20.50 -13.81
CA ALA A 374 10.09 -20.95 -13.37
C ALA A 374 10.14 -21.62 -11.99
N ALA A 375 9.30 -21.13 -11.07
CA ALA A 375 9.17 -21.61 -9.71
C ALA A 375 8.90 -23.13 -9.68
N GLN A 376 9.96 -23.91 -9.46
CA GLN A 376 9.82 -25.27 -8.97
C GLN A 376 9.75 -25.22 -7.45
N GLY A 377 8.50 -25.23 -6.95
CA GLY A 377 8.11 -25.94 -5.73
C GLY A 377 8.97 -25.78 -4.48
N GLY A 378 9.12 -24.56 -3.94
CA GLY A 378 9.43 -24.36 -2.53
C GLY A 378 8.16 -24.56 -1.69
N GLY A 379 7.86 -25.81 -1.30
CA GLY A 379 6.58 -26.20 -0.72
C GLY A 379 6.50 -26.02 0.81
N ALA A 380 5.30 -26.24 1.36
CA ALA A 380 5.08 -26.42 2.81
C ALA A 380 6.02 -27.49 3.43
N GLY A 381 6.44 -28.48 2.65
CA GLY A 381 7.41 -29.50 3.05
C GLY A 381 8.82 -28.97 3.25
N ASP A 382 9.26 -27.98 2.46
CA ASP A 382 10.59 -27.36 2.59
C ASP A 382 10.68 -26.41 3.78
N PHE A 383 9.54 -25.81 4.17
CA PHE A 383 9.47 -25.05 5.41
C PHE A 383 9.55 -25.98 6.62
N LEU A 384 8.77 -27.06 6.66
CA LEU A 384 8.78 -28.05 7.74
C LEU A 384 10.16 -28.69 7.94
N SER A 385 10.86 -29.04 6.85
CA SER A 385 12.22 -29.57 6.93
C SER A 385 13.23 -28.52 7.42
N ALA A 386 13.11 -27.26 6.96
CA ALA A 386 13.96 -26.16 7.40
C ALA A 386 13.77 -25.79 8.88
N VAL A 387 12.56 -25.92 9.44
CA VAL A 387 12.30 -25.72 10.87
C VAL A 387 12.54 -26.96 11.75
N GLY A 388 13.06 -28.05 11.18
CA GLY A 388 13.37 -29.27 11.94
C GLY A 388 12.13 -30.02 12.44
N PHE A 389 10.95 -29.80 11.83
CA PHE A 389 9.75 -30.57 12.13
C PHE A 389 9.75 -31.87 11.34
N ASP A 390 10.06 -32.98 12.00
CA ASP A 390 9.77 -34.30 11.44
C ASP A 390 8.26 -34.53 11.43
N PRO A 391 7.64 -34.88 10.28
CA PRO A 391 6.21 -35.12 10.23
C PRO A 391 5.84 -36.29 11.14
N LEU A 392 5.01 -36.04 12.16
CA LEU A 392 4.47 -37.10 13.02
C LEU A 392 3.84 -38.21 12.17
N PRO A 393 4.14 -39.50 12.44
CA PRO A 393 3.58 -40.62 11.69
C PRO A 393 2.05 -40.56 11.65
N ALA A 394 1.48 -40.87 10.48
CA ALA A 394 0.05 -40.72 10.18
C ALA A 394 -0.90 -41.37 11.22
N GLU A 395 -0.42 -42.37 11.97
CA GLU A 395 -1.16 -43.09 13.01
C GLU A 395 -1.48 -42.22 14.23
N ARG A 396 -0.66 -41.22 14.58
CA ARG A 396 -0.95 -40.30 15.71
C ARG A 396 -1.88 -39.15 15.34
N ARG A 397 -2.10 -38.88 14.06
CA ARG A 397 -3.09 -37.87 13.59
C ARG A 397 -4.54 -38.27 13.89
N ARG A 398 -4.79 -39.55 14.20
CA ARG A 398 -6.14 -40.10 14.48
C ARG A 398 -6.45 -40.28 15.98
N GLY A 399 -5.55 -39.90 16.88
CA GLY A 399 -5.58 -40.34 18.28
C GLY A 399 -6.41 -39.52 19.28
N GLN A 400 -7.02 -38.40 18.91
CA GLN A 400 -7.83 -37.59 19.85
C GLN A 400 -9.09 -37.06 19.17
N GLY A 401 -10.25 -37.63 19.57
CA GLY A 401 -11.59 -37.18 19.15
C GLY A 401 -12.31 -38.16 18.23
N GLY A 402 -12.82 -39.26 18.80
CA GLY A 402 -13.78 -40.13 18.12
C GLY A 402 -15.08 -39.37 17.83
N GLY A 403 -15.28 -39.03 16.57
CA GLY A 403 -16.50 -38.45 16.02
C GLY A 403 -16.27 -38.17 14.54
N SER A 404 -16.90 -38.96 13.67
CA SER A 404 -16.78 -38.89 12.22
C SER A 404 -17.02 -37.48 11.68
N LEU A 405 -15.94 -36.77 11.34
CA LEU A 405 -15.96 -35.57 10.52
C LEU A 405 -14.81 -35.67 9.51
N GLN A 406 -15.12 -36.22 8.33
CA GLN A 406 -14.50 -35.75 7.10
C GLN A 406 -14.85 -34.25 6.99
N ARG A 407 -13.99 -33.36 7.50
CA ARG A 407 -14.05 -31.93 7.21
C ARG A 407 -12.71 -31.52 6.63
N GLY A 408 -12.80 -30.85 5.48
CA GLY A 408 -11.71 -30.62 4.56
C GLY A 408 -10.53 -29.86 5.15
N LEU A 409 -9.36 -30.13 4.59
CA LEU A 409 -8.23 -29.22 4.62
C LEU A 409 -8.72 -27.77 4.38
N PRO A 410 -8.21 -26.77 5.10
CA PRO A 410 -8.51 -25.37 4.79
C PRO A 410 -8.12 -25.12 3.32
N ALA A 411 -9.06 -24.63 2.53
CA ALA A 411 -8.82 -24.29 1.14
C ALA A 411 -7.90 -23.06 1.09
N VAL A 412 -6.58 -23.28 1.16
CA VAL A 412 -5.57 -22.26 0.90
C VAL A 412 -5.61 -21.96 -0.61
N ARG A 413 -6.41 -20.97 -1.00
CA ARG A 413 -6.32 -20.41 -2.36
C ARG A 413 -5.25 -19.32 -2.35
N ARG A 414 -4.14 -19.58 -3.04
CA ARG A 414 -3.19 -18.53 -3.43
C ARG A 414 -3.84 -17.70 -4.54
N ARG A 415 -3.88 -16.38 -4.39
CA ARG A 415 -4.13 -15.42 -5.47
C ARG A 415 -2.97 -14.47 -5.56
#